data_AF-A0A9D7NEV8-F1
#
_entry.id   AF-A0A9D7NEV8-F1
#
_cell.length_a   1.000
_cell.length_b   1.000
_cell.length_c   1.000
_cell.angle_alpha   90.00
_cell.angle_beta   90.00
_cell.angle_gamma   90.00
#
_symmetry.space_group_name_H-M   'P 1'
#
loop_
_entity.id
_entity.type
_entity.pdbx_description
1 polymer ?
#
loop_
_entity_poly.entity_id
_entity_poly.type
_entity_poly.pdbx_seq_one_letter_code
_entity_poly.pdbx_strand_id
1 'polypeptide(L)'
;MENQNKTQFEQQYPWLSRLLVSISYFIRAIWFFFPGLLFVILGGITFTFTAQGRDLLEQSLTLSCYAKLPIVIGLSFWAFTSWYTSRILAYNDNEFHENSEKTITLFPRFIGYINFTLLGIAYCKVECTALQSWLFTLISLAIFAFVSAIAVYGKFKKILPFLNNSGRYKLYISLMVIGLLMLLFVWKAQSLWPLMSLLLIQIGALCWVSFRNPKTQPAGKSAPKAPQCIKDDYLLALQMEKYPKFGGGFLQYIYRNKIGASIRKGENPIAFLDSEYPIFLGYNLITLLAICIYLIIICNVYFGRLVGSFAFVLFAFGILLGLGNVIAFASVRSKINLHFFFITSMLILGRFCEPHPVRVTDLTEKTPTPNDPT
;
A
#
# COMPACT_ATOMS: atom_id res chain seq x y z
N MET A 1 10.85 -8.40 38.34
CA MET A 1 9.65 -8.18 39.18
C MET A 1 8.56 -7.52 38.33
N GLU A 2 8.12 -8.16 37.25
CA GLU A 2 7.29 -7.51 36.19
C GLU A 2 5.98 -8.28 35.93
N ASN A 3 5.41 -8.91 36.96
CA ASN A 3 4.26 -9.81 36.78
C ASN A 3 3.14 -9.62 37.81
N GLN A 4 3.14 -8.53 38.60
CA GLN A 4 2.13 -8.31 39.66
C GLN A 4 1.02 -7.30 39.32
N ASN A 5 1.06 -6.66 38.14
CA ASN A 5 0.04 -5.69 37.72
C ASN A 5 -0.92 -6.21 36.64
N LYS A 6 -1.27 -7.50 36.66
CA LYS A 6 -2.40 -7.98 35.85
C LYS A 6 -3.70 -7.64 36.57
N THR A 7 -4.55 -6.87 35.91
CA THR A 7 -5.87 -6.50 36.46
C THR A 7 -6.65 -7.78 36.79
N GLN A 8 -7.51 -7.74 37.82
CA GLN A 8 -8.32 -8.91 38.23
C GLN A 8 -9.10 -9.52 37.05
N PHE A 9 -9.50 -8.68 36.08
CA PHE A 9 -10.13 -9.10 34.82
C PHE A 9 -9.23 -9.97 33.92
N GLU A 10 -7.93 -9.65 33.79
CA GLU A 10 -6.98 -10.45 32.99
C GLU A 10 -6.75 -11.84 33.58
N GLN A 11 -6.85 -11.97 34.90
CA GLN A 11 -6.74 -13.24 35.60
C GLN A 11 -8.01 -14.09 35.42
N GLN A 12 -9.18 -13.46 35.48
CA GLN A 12 -10.47 -14.14 35.38
C GLN A 12 -10.83 -14.55 33.93
N TYR A 13 -10.48 -13.73 32.93
CA TYR A 13 -10.77 -13.99 31.52
C TYR A 13 -9.53 -13.74 30.62
N PRO A 14 -8.54 -14.65 30.63
CA PRO A 14 -7.28 -14.46 29.91
C PRO A 14 -7.43 -14.49 28.38
N TRP A 15 -8.45 -15.16 27.85
CA TRP A 15 -8.73 -15.17 26.41
C TRP A 15 -9.43 -13.88 25.96
N LEU A 16 -10.37 -13.38 26.77
CA LEU A 16 -11.15 -12.18 26.46
C LEU A 16 -10.26 -10.93 26.54
N SER A 17 -9.40 -10.84 27.55
CA SER A 17 -8.40 -9.77 27.65
C SER A 17 -7.46 -9.74 26.44
N ARG A 18 -6.91 -10.90 26.02
CA ARG A 18 -6.09 -10.99 24.80
C ARG A 18 -6.85 -10.58 23.55
N LEU A 19 -8.12 -10.99 23.44
CA LEU A 19 -8.99 -10.61 22.32
C LEU A 19 -9.21 -9.09 22.30
N LEU A 20 -9.57 -8.49 23.43
CA LEU A 20 -9.81 -7.05 23.56
C LEU A 20 -8.55 -6.23 23.25
N VAL A 21 -7.39 -6.66 23.75
CA VAL A 21 -6.09 -6.04 23.42
C VAL A 21 -5.81 -6.15 21.93
N SER A 22 -6.04 -7.32 21.33
CA SER A 22 -5.86 -7.52 19.87
C SER A 22 -6.81 -6.65 19.05
N ILE A 23 -8.08 -6.51 19.45
CA ILE A 23 -9.07 -5.65 18.80
C ILE A 23 -8.66 -4.18 18.94
N SER A 24 -8.20 -3.75 20.12
CA SER A 24 -7.71 -2.39 20.37
C SER A 24 -6.55 -2.04 19.43
N TYR A 25 -5.55 -2.93 19.32
CA TYR A 25 -4.47 -2.74 18.36
C TYR A 25 -4.97 -2.75 16.91
N PHE A 26 -5.93 -3.60 16.55
CA PHE A 26 -6.49 -3.60 15.20
C PHE A 26 -7.18 -2.27 14.85
N ILE A 27 -7.98 -1.72 15.77
CA ILE A 27 -8.63 -0.41 15.59
C ILE A 27 -7.58 0.72 15.50
N ARG A 28 -6.57 0.69 16.36
CA ARG A 28 -5.46 1.65 16.29
C ARG A 28 -4.70 1.54 14.97
N ALA A 29 -4.52 0.33 14.43
CA ALA A 29 -3.91 0.12 13.11
C ALA A 29 -4.76 0.75 11.99
N ILE A 30 -6.10 0.61 12.04
CA ILE A 30 -7.00 1.25 11.06
C ILE A 30 -6.80 2.77 11.06
N TRP A 31 -6.77 3.39 12.24
CA TRP A 31 -6.55 4.83 12.34
C TRP A 31 -5.14 5.23 11.88
N PHE A 32 -4.15 4.44 12.26
CA PHE A 32 -2.75 4.71 11.92
C PHE A 32 -2.50 4.64 10.42
N PHE A 33 -3.08 3.65 9.73
CA PHE A 33 -2.99 3.52 8.27
C PHE A 33 -4.15 4.20 7.53
N PHE A 34 -4.80 5.17 8.17
CA PHE A 34 -6.00 5.82 7.64
C PHE A 34 -5.83 6.35 6.21
N PRO A 35 -4.74 7.05 5.81
CA PRO A 35 -4.62 7.52 4.43
C PRO A 35 -4.61 6.38 3.42
N GLY A 36 -3.86 5.30 3.70
CA GLY A 36 -3.83 4.09 2.88
C GLY A 36 -5.23 3.49 2.69
N LEU A 37 -5.94 3.30 3.80
CA LEU A 37 -7.29 2.73 3.78
C LEU A 37 -8.30 3.66 3.11
N LEU A 38 -8.19 4.96 3.30
CA LEU A 38 -9.05 5.96 2.68
C LEU A 38 -8.93 5.89 1.15
N PHE A 39 -7.72 5.90 0.59
CA PHE A 39 -7.53 5.84 -0.86
C PHE A 39 -7.96 4.49 -1.45
N VAL A 40 -7.76 3.39 -0.72
CA VAL A 40 -8.30 2.06 -1.09
C VAL A 40 -9.83 2.12 -1.18
N ILE A 41 -10.50 2.61 -0.14
CA ILE A 41 -11.97 2.71 -0.09
C ILE A 41 -12.49 3.66 -1.17
N LEU A 42 -11.89 4.84 -1.31
CA LEU A 42 -12.27 5.82 -2.33
C LEU A 42 -12.10 5.27 -3.74
N GLY A 43 -10.99 4.57 -4.01
CA GLY A 43 -10.76 3.94 -5.32
C GLY A 43 -11.80 2.87 -5.59
N GLY A 44 -12.10 2.04 -4.59
CA GLY A 44 -13.15 1.03 -4.68
C GLY A 44 -14.52 1.63 -4.94
N ILE A 45 -14.90 2.68 -4.22
CA ILE A 45 -16.19 3.36 -4.42
C ILE A 45 -16.26 3.99 -5.81
N THR A 46 -15.23 4.75 -6.17
CA THR A 46 -15.14 5.48 -7.44
C THR A 46 -15.28 4.52 -8.61
N PHE A 47 -14.43 3.50 -8.70
CA PHE A 47 -14.41 2.61 -9.88
C PHE A 47 -15.58 1.62 -9.92
N THR A 48 -16.19 1.28 -8.77
CA THR A 48 -17.22 0.24 -8.70
C THR A 48 -18.65 0.80 -8.76
N PHE A 49 -18.90 1.94 -8.11
CA PHE A 49 -20.26 2.43 -7.86
C PHE A 49 -20.59 3.74 -8.57
N THR A 50 -19.59 4.57 -8.91
CA THR A 50 -19.87 5.83 -9.61
C THR A 50 -19.98 5.62 -11.12
N ALA A 51 -20.87 6.35 -11.79
CA ALA A 51 -21.00 6.30 -13.24
C ALA A 51 -19.70 6.73 -13.92
N GLN A 52 -19.12 7.86 -13.49
CA GLN A 52 -17.85 8.38 -14.02
C GLN A 52 -16.70 7.36 -13.92
N GLY A 53 -16.59 6.66 -12.79
CA GLY A 53 -15.56 5.64 -12.62
C GLY A 53 -15.76 4.41 -13.50
N ARG A 54 -17.02 4.03 -13.78
CA ARG A 54 -17.34 2.95 -14.73
C ARG A 54 -17.05 3.36 -16.17
N ASP A 55 -17.38 4.58 -16.57
CA ASP A 55 -17.08 5.09 -17.91
C ASP A 55 -15.57 5.05 -18.21
N LEU A 56 -14.74 5.39 -17.21
CA LEU A 56 -13.27 5.28 -17.31
C LEU A 56 -12.81 3.82 -17.51
N LEU A 57 -13.46 2.87 -16.83
CA LEU A 57 -13.16 1.44 -16.97
C LEU A 57 -13.57 0.92 -18.35
N GLU A 58 -14.78 1.24 -18.81
CA GLU A 58 -15.28 0.87 -20.14
C GLU A 58 -14.38 1.43 -21.24
N GLN A 59 -14.03 2.71 -21.15
CA GLN A 59 -13.06 3.32 -22.07
C GLN A 59 -11.74 2.54 -22.06
N SER A 60 -11.25 2.16 -20.88
CA SER A 60 -10.00 1.42 -20.76
C SER A 60 -10.02 0.02 -21.40
N LEU A 61 -11.19 -0.62 -21.47
CA LEU A 61 -11.35 -1.94 -22.09
C LEU A 61 -11.24 -1.88 -23.62
N THR A 62 -11.71 -0.79 -24.22
CA THR A 62 -11.64 -0.55 -25.67
C THR A 62 -10.23 -0.23 -26.18
N LEU A 63 -9.29 0.09 -25.28
CA LEU A 63 -7.91 0.41 -25.64
C LEU A 63 -7.15 -0.80 -26.21
N SER A 64 -6.21 -0.52 -27.13
CA SER A 64 -5.26 -1.51 -27.62
C SER A 64 -4.31 -1.99 -26.50
N CYS A 65 -3.67 -3.14 -26.69
CA CYS A 65 -2.78 -3.73 -25.67
C CYS A 65 -1.69 -2.76 -25.18
N TYR A 66 -1.06 -2.03 -26.10
CA TYR A 66 -0.01 -1.05 -25.76
C TYR A 66 -0.56 0.17 -25.02
N ALA A 67 -1.76 0.63 -25.38
CA ALA A 67 -2.43 1.73 -24.70
C ALA A 67 -2.91 1.36 -23.28
N LYS A 68 -2.92 0.07 -22.92
CA LYS A 68 -3.22 -0.42 -21.56
C LYS A 68 -1.99 -0.43 -20.63
N LEU A 69 -0.77 -0.32 -21.15
CA LEU A 69 0.45 -0.31 -20.34
C LEU A 69 0.48 0.81 -19.28
N PRO A 70 0.10 2.07 -19.58
CA PRO A 70 0.10 3.13 -18.59
C PRO A 70 -0.83 2.85 -17.40
N ILE A 71 -1.93 2.13 -17.61
CA ILE A 71 -2.86 1.72 -16.55
C ILE A 71 -2.17 0.77 -15.59
N VAL A 72 -1.50 -0.25 -16.13
CA VAL A 72 -0.76 -1.24 -15.35
C VAL A 72 0.37 -0.58 -14.56
N ILE A 73 1.09 0.35 -15.18
CA ILE A 73 2.15 1.13 -14.53
C ILE A 73 1.57 2.00 -13.42
N GLY A 74 0.51 2.75 -13.69
CA GLY A 74 -0.16 3.62 -12.72
C GLY A 74 -0.70 2.84 -11.52
N LEU A 75 -1.33 1.69 -11.75
CA LEU A 75 -1.79 0.82 -10.67
C LEU A 75 -0.63 0.23 -9.86
N SER A 76 0.41 -0.25 -10.55
CA SER A 76 1.61 -0.79 -9.87
C SER A 76 2.26 0.28 -9.00
N PHE A 77 2.32 1.52 -9.49
CA PHE A 77 2.79 2.67 -8.74
C PHE A 77 1.90 2.97 -7.53
N TRP A 78 0.58 2.99 -7.69
CA TRP A 78 -0.35 3.20 -6.58
C TRP A 78 -0.20 2.10 -5.51
N ALA A 79 -0.17 0.83 -5.91
CA ALA A 79 0.01 -0.30 -5.01
C ALA A 79 1.37 -0.29 -4.30
N PHE A 80 2.44 0.07 -5.02
CA PHE A 80 3.78 0.18 -4.46
C PHE A 80 3.87 1.33 -3.46
N THR A 81 3.26 2.48 -3.77
CA THR A 81 3.17 3.63 -2.87
C THR A 81 2.38 3.28 -1.61
N SER A 82 1.21 2.66 -1.77
CA SER A 82 0.39 2.10 -0.69
C SER A 82 1.18 1.24 0.26
N TRP A 83 1.94 0.27 -0.27
CA TRP A 83 2.76 -0.64 0.53
C TRP A 83 3.94 0.08 1.21
N TYR A 84 4.75 0.79 0.43
CA TYR A 84 6.04 1.31 0.90
C TYR A 84 5.86 2.43 1.93
N THR A 85 4.96 3.38 1.66
CA THR A 85 4.73 4.51 2.56
C THR A 85 4.01 4.08 3.86
N SER A 86 3.06 3.13 3.77
CA SER A 86 2.48 2.51 4.97
C SER A 86 3.54 1.76 5.78
N ARG A 87 4.50 1.09 5.11
CA ARG A 87 5.60 0.39 5.78
C ARG A 87 6.55 1.35 6.51
N ILE A 88 6.86 2.51 5.92
CA ILE A 88 7.61 3.57 6.59
C ILE A 88 6.89 4.03 7.86
N LEU A 89 5.58 4.28 7.74
CA LEU A 89 4.77 4.73 8.87
C LEU A 89 4.81 3.69 9.99
N ALA A 90 4.59 2.42 9.64
CA ALA A 90 4.73 1.26 10.50
C ALA A 90 6.04 1.29 11.32
N TYR A 91 7.20 1.53 10.68
CA TYR A 91 8.51 1.56 11.35
C TYR A 91 8.75 2.71 12.32
N ASN A 92 7.85 3.70 12.35
CA ASN A 92 8.02 4.89 13.18
C ASN A 92 7.18 4.89 14.44
N ASP A 93 6.28 3.93 14.66
CA ASP A 93 5.56 3.80 15.93
C ASP A 93 6.19 2.73 16.84
N ASN A 94 6.91 3.16 17.88
CA ASN A 94 7.66 2.27 18.77
C ASN A 94 6.76 1.33 19.58
N GLU A 95 5.66 1.86 20.10
CA GLU A 95 4.74 1.11 20.98
C GLU A 95 4.07 -0.04 20.22
N PHE A 96 3.71 0.24 18.97
CA PHE A 96 3.10 -0.73 18.09
C PHE A 96 4.10 -1.82 17.69
N HIS A 97 5.36 -1.45 17.41
CA HIS A 97 6.44 -2.40 17.06
C HIS A 97 6.71 -3.42 18.15
N GLU A 98 6.69 -2.98 19.40
CA GLU A 98 6.99 -3.84 20.54
C GLU A 98 5.83 -4.78 20.85
N ASN A 99 4.59 -4.31 20.71
CA ASN A 99 3.39 -5.08 21.09
C ASN A 99 2.80 -5.93 19.96
N SER A 100 3.01 -5.58 18.68
CA SER A 100 2.35 -6.27 17.55
C SER A 100 3.14 -6.28 16.24
N GLU A 101 4.39 -6.77 16.27
CA GLU A 101 5.28 -6.86 15.09
C GLU A 101 4.64 -7.56 13.87
N LYS A 102 3.79 -8.56 14.09
CA LYS A 102 3.07 -9.28 13.02
C LYS A 102 2.02 -8.40 12.32
N THR A 103 1.27 -7.62 13.08
CA THR A 103 0.19 -6.77 12.56
C THR A 103 0.78 -5.66 11.68
N ILE A 104 1.86 -5.04 12.17
CA ILE A 104 2.60 -3.99 11.47
C ILE A 104 3.25 -4.48 10.18
N THR A 105 3.69 -5.73 10.15
CA THR A 105 4.29 -6.30 8.94
C THR A 105 3.23 -6.74 7.93
N LEU A 106 2.03 -7.12 8.38
CA LEU A 106 0.94 -7.58 7.51
C LEU A 106 0.13 -6.43 6.90
N PHE A 107 -0.22 -5.40 7.68
CA PHE A 107 -1.09 -4.31 7.24
C PHE A 107 -0.60 -3.59 5.98
N PRO A 108 0.66 -3.11 5.89
CA PRO A 108 1.17 -2.48 4.68
C PRO A 108 1.10 -3.40 3.46
N ARG A 109 1.31 -4.72 3.65
CA ARG A 109 1.22 -5.71 2.57
C ARG A 109 -0.20 -5.86 2.07
N PHE A 110 -1.15 -5.92 3.00
CA PHE A 110 -2.58 -5.94 2.68
C PHE A 110 -3.02 -4.70 1.91
N ILE A 111 -2.65 -3.50 2.39
CA ILE A 111 -3.01 -2.22 1.77
C ILE A 111 -2.41 -2.10 0.37
N GLY A 112 -1.18 -2.58 0.14
CA GLY A 112 -0.62 -2.65 -1.21
C GLY A 112 -1.38 -3.62 -2.11
N TYR A 113 -1.64 -4.82 -1.60
CA TYR A 113 -2.29 -5.92 -2.33
C TYR A 113 -3.72 -5.62 -2.76
N ILE A 114 -4.51 -5.01 -1.87
CA ILE A 114 -5.95 -4.84 -2.06
C ILE A 114 -6.28 -3.91 -3.24
N ASN A 115 -5.37 -3.01 -3.64
CA ASN A 115 -5.56 -2.13 -4.80
C ASN A 115 -5.77 -2.94 -6.09
N PHE A 116 -5.02 -4.03 -6.27
CA PHE A 116 -5.18 -4.92 -7.44
C PHE A 116 -6.51 -5.66 -7.39
N THR A 117 -6.89 -6.20 -6.24
CA THR A 117 -8.17 -6.89 -6.05
C THR A 117 -9.34 -5.95 -6.33
N LEU A 118 -9.31 -4.73 -5.81
CA LEU A 118 -10.37 -3.74 -6.02
C LEU A 118 -10.55 -3.40 -7.49
N LEU A 119 -9.45 -3.16 -8.20
CA LEU A 119 -9.53 -2.88 -9.62
C LEU A 119 -10.06 -4.08 -10.41
N GLY A 120 -9.61 -5.30 -10.05
CA GLY A 120 -10.12 -6.53 -10.64
C GLY A 120 -11.62 -6.72 -10.41
N ILE A 121 -12.13 -6.45 -9.21
CA ILE A 121 -13.56 -6.46 -8.91
C ILE A 121 -14.29 -5.43 -9.77
N ALA A 122 -13.75 -4.23 -9.89
CA ALA A 122 -14.36 -3.16 -10.68
C ALA A 122 -14.47 -3.55 -12.16
N TYR A 123 -13.41 -4.13 -12.74
CA TYR A 123 -13.47 -4.69 -14.10
C TYR A 123 -14.45 -5.86 -14.23
N CYS A 124 -14.49 -6.78 -13.27
CA CYS A 124 -15.44 -7.90 -13.29
C CYS A 124 -16.89 -7.42 -13.23
N LYS A 125 -17.19 -6.29 -12.57
CA LYS A 125 -18.55 -5.75 -12.57
C LYS A 125 -18.99 -5.17 -13.92
N VAL A 126 -18.05 -4.79 -14.77
CA VAL A 126 -18.33 -4.25 -16.12
C VAL A 126 -18.50 -5.39 -17.13
N GLU A 127 -17.57 -6.34 -17.15
CA GLU A 127 -17.49 -7.38 -18.20
C GLU A 127 -18.03 -8.75 -17.80
N CYS A 128 -18.14 -9.05 -16.50
CA CYS A 128 -18.42 -10.39 -16.01
C CYS A 128 -19.78 -10.52 -15.32
N THR A 129 -20.27 -11.75 -15.26
CA THR A 129 -21.45 -12.09 -14.45
C THR A 129 -21.15 -11.95 -12.96
N ALA A 130 -22.21 -11.77 -12.14
CA ALA A 130 -22.08 -11.64 -10.68
C ALA A 130 -21.30 -12.81 -10.05
N LEU A 131 -21.54 -14.05 -10.51
CA LEU A 131 -20.85 -15.24 -10.02
C LEU A 131 -19.34 -15.18 -10.29
N GLN A 132 -18.94 -14.76 -11.50
CA GLN A 132 -17.52 -14.63 -11.88
C GLN A 132 -16.81 -13.54 -11.06
N SER A 133 -17.49 -12.42 -10.78
CA SER A 133 -16.94 -11.37 -9.90
C SER A 133 -16.72 -11.87 -8.46
N TRP A 134 -17.66 -12.66 -7.93
CA TRP A 134 -17.51 -13.27 -6.60
C TRP A 134 -16.36 -14.28 -6.56
N LEU A 135 -16.26 -15.16 -7.57
CA LEU A 135 -15.17 -16.13 -7.68
C LEU A 135 -13.80 -15.44 -7.75
N PHE A 136 -13.66 -14.39 -8.56
CA PHE A 136 -12.42 -13.59 -8.62
C PHE A 136 -12.03 -13.02 -7.25
N THR A 137 -13.02 -12.49 -6.52
CA THR A 137 -12.82 -11.93 -5.17
C THR A 137 -12.34 -13.00 -4.20
N LEU A 138 -13.00 -14.16 -4.17
CA LEU A 138 -12.64 -15.28 -3.30
C LEU A 138 -11.24 -15.82 -3.61
N ILE A 139 -10.91 -15.98 -4.91
CA ILE A 139 -9.59 -16.43 -5.35
C ILE A 139 -8.52 -15.43 -4.91
N SER A 140 -8.73 -14.13 -5.11
CA SER A 140 -7.79 -13.09 -4.68
C SER A 140 -7.59 -13.14 -3.17
N LEU A 141 -8.66 -13.15 -2.38
CA LEU A 141 -8.56 -13.26 -0.92
C LEU A 141 -7.84 -14.53 -0.45
N ALA A 142 -8.08 -15.67 -1.13
CA ALA A 142 -7.39 -16.92 -0.84
C ALA A 142 -5.89 -16.83 -1.12
N ILE A 143 -5.47 -16.22 -2.23
CA ILE A 143 -4.06 -15.97 -2.57
C ILE A 143 -3.41 -15.10 -1.49
N PHE A 144 -4.08 -14.02 -1.07
CA PHE A 144 -3.57 -13.16 -0.01
C PHE A 144 -3.39 -13.91 1.30
N ALA A 145 -4.40 -14.66 1.72
CA ALA A 145 -4.38 -15.43 2.95
C ALA A 145 -3.25 -16.48 2.93
N PHE A 146 -3.09 -17.18 1.81
CA PHE A 146 -2.07 -18.20 1.63
C PHE A 146 -0.64 -17.63 1.73
N VAL A 147 -0.33 -16.58 0.95
CA VAL A 147 1.03 -16.00 0.97
C VAL A 147 1.31 -15.28 2.29
N SER A 148 0.31 -14.61 2.88
CA SER A 148 0.45 -13.98 4.20
C SER A 148 0.68 -15.00 5.30
N ALA A 149 0.01 -16.16 5.25
CA ALA A 149 0.24 -17.25 6.18
C ALA A 149 1.68 -17.78 6.09
N ILE A 150 2.21 -17.96 4.86
CA ILE A 150 3.61 -18.35 4.65
C ILE A 150 4.56 -17.30 5.25
N ALA A 151 4.30 -16.03 5.00
CA ALA A 151 5.17 -14.93 5.41
C ALA A 151 5.17 -14.68 6.93
N VAL A 152 4.01 -14.81 7.59
CA VAL A 152 3.85 -14.55 9.03
C VAL A 152 4.28 -15.75 9.85
N TYR A 153 3.94 -16.97 9.42
CA TYR A 153 4.13 -18.11 10.28
C TYR A 153 5.51 -18.73 10.15
N GLY A 154 6.17 -18.71 8.98
CA GLY A 154 7.53 -19.26 8.76
C GLY A 154 7.71 -20.76 9.09
N LYS A 155 6.80 -21.33 9.88
CA LYS A 155 6.68 -22.71 10.37
C LYS A 155 6.25 -23.66 9.27
N PHE A 156 5.86 -23.16 8.10
CA PHE A 156 5.73 -23.97 6.90
C PHE A 156 7.05 -24.67 6.51
N LYS A 157 8.20 -24.11 6.93
CA LYS A 157 9.51 -24.75 6.82
C LYS A 157 9.64 -26.07 7.62
N LYS A 158 8.79 -26.26 8.64
CA LYS A 158 8.73 -27.46 9.48
C LYS A 158 7.71 -28.50 8.99
N ILE A 159 6.66 -28.05 8.29
CA ILE A 159 5.53 -28.90 7.84
C ILE A 159 5.81 -29.54 6.47
N LEU A 160 6.55 -28.85 5.57
CA LEU A 160 7.06 -29.45 4.33
C LEU A 160 8.61 -29.44 4.33
N PRO A 161 9.27 -30.43 4.94
CA PRO A 161 10.74 -30.52 4.95
C PRO A 161 11.37 -30.64 3.55
N PHE A 162 10.59 -31.00 2.53
CA PHE A 162 11.05 -31.09 1.13
C PHE A 162 11.31 -29.71 0.48
N LEU A 163 10.75 -28.62 1.03
CA LEU A 163 10.96 -27.24 0.53
C LEU A 163 12.28 -26.60 1.01
N ASN A 164 13.16 -27.37 1.68
CA ASN A 164 14.37 -26.87 2.32
C ASN A 164 15.47 -26.39 1.34
N ASN A 165 15.31 -26.61 0.03
CA ASN A 165 16.31 -26.25 -0.96
C ASN A 165 16.02 -24.87 -1.59
N SER A 166 16.91 -23.90 -1.34
CA SER A 166 16.78 -22.45 -1.65
C SER A 166 16.38 -22.10 -3.09
N GLY A 167 16.63 -23.00 -4.05
CA GLY A 167 16.27 -22.82 -5.46
C GLY A 167 14.92 -23.43 -5.88
N ARG A 168 14.40 -24.45 -5.17
CA ARG A 168 13.27 -25.27 -5.66
C ARG A 168 11.90 -24.70 -5.33
N TYR A 169 11.74 -23.94 -4.24
CA TYR A 169 10.45 -23.26 -3.98
C TYR A 169 10.17 -22.13 -4.99
N LYS A 170 11.23 -21.49 -5.52
CA LYS A 170 11.12 -20.55 -6.65
C LYS A 170 10.63 -21.27 -7.92
N LEU A 171 11.10 -22.49 -8.15
CA LEU A 171 10.64 -23.36 -9.24
C LEU A 171 9.18 -23.81 -9.05
N TYR A 172 8.72 -24.13 -7.83
CA TYR A 172 7.33 -24.53 -7.60
C TYR A 172 6.35 -23.35 -7.66
N ILE A 173 6.74 -22.17 -7.17
CA ILE A 173 5.98 -20.93 -7.37
C ILE A 173 5.97 -20.57 -8.87
N SER A 174 7.09 -20.72 -9.59
CA SER A 174 7.09 -20.50 -11.04
C SER A 174 6.26 -21.52 -11.78
N LEU A 175 6.24 -22.80 -11.38
CA LEU A 175 5.40 -23.85 -11.97
C LEU A 175 3.91 -23.66 -11.66
N MET A 176 3.57 -23.11 -10.49
CA MET A 176 2.18 -22.74 -10.14
C MET A 176 1.73 -21.48 -10.91
N VAL A 177 2.63 -20.52 -11.11
CA VAL A 177 2.41 -19.34 -11.95
C VAL A 177 2.32 -19.73 -13.44
N ILE A 178 3.15 -20.67 -13.92
CA ILE A 178 3.09 -21.24 -15.27
C ILE A 178 1.83 -22.09 -15.46
N GLY A 179 1.40 -22.84 -14.43
CA GLY A 179 0.15 -23.59 -14.44
C GLY A 179 -1.08 -22.67 -14.47
N LEU A 180 -1.04 -21.53 -13.76
CA LEU A 180 -2.03 -20.46 -13.85
C LEU A 180 -2.00 -19.84 -15.26
N LEU A 181 -0.82 -19.51 -15.80
CA LEU A 181 -0.64 -18.99 -17.16
C LEU A 181 -1.14 -19.96 -18.25
N MET A 182 -1.00 -21.28 -18.08
CA MET A 182 -1.55 -22.31 -18.99
C MET A 182 -3.07 -22.44 -18.86
N LEU A 183 -3.65 -22.28 -17.67
CA LEU A 183 -5.10 -22.22 -17.49
C LEU A 183 -5.71 -20.95 -18.09
N LEU A 184 -4.94 -19.84 -18.10
CA LEU A 184 -5.28 -18.60 -18.78
C LEU A 184 -5.09 -18.66 -20.31
N PHE A 185 -4.20 -19.52 -20.80
CA PHE A 185 -4.02 -19.81 -22.24
C PHE A 185 -5.18 -20.65 -22.81
N VAL A 186 -5.79 -21.51 -22.00
CA VAL A 186 -6.95 -22.35 -22.40
C VAL A 186 -8.25 -21.53 -22.56
N TRP A 187 -8.32 -20.27 -22.12
CA TRP A 187 -9.55 -19.46 -22.11
C TRP A 187 -9.55 -18.25 -23.06
N LYS A 188 -9.22 -18.49 -24.34
CA LYS A 188 -9.56 -17.73 -25.55
C LYS A 188 -10.55 -16.54 -25.38
N ALA A 189 -10.11 -15.42 -24.78
CA ALA A 189 -10.88 -14.19 -24.64
C ALA A 189 -9.95 -12.97 -24.73
N GLN A 190 -9.83 -12.39 -25.91
CA GLN A 190 -9.01 -11.20 -26.18
C GLN A 190 -9.46 -9.95 -25.38
N SER A 191 -10.64 -9.96 -24.73
CA SER A 191 -11.17 -8.84 -23.94
C SER A 191 -10.53 -8.69 -22.54
N LEU A 192 -10.10 -9.80 -21.89
CA LEU A 192 -9.79 -9.84 -20.45
C LEU A 192 -8.28 -9.75 -20.09
N TRP A 193 -7.41 -9.42 -21.06
CA TRP A 193 -5.95 -9.29 -20.85
C TRP A 193 -5.55 -8.40 -19.64
N PRO A 194 -6.13 -7.20 -19.42
CA PRO A 194 -5.76 -6.39 -18.26
C PRO A 194 -6.03 -7.13 -16.94
N LEU A 195 -7.16 -7.81 -16.81
CA LEU A 195 -7.56 -8.57 -15.61
C LEU A 195 -6.55 -9.69 -15.25
N MET A 196 -5.93 -10.28 -16.26
CA MET A 196 -4.91 -11.32 -16.08
C MET A 196 -3.53 -10.76 -15.75
N SER A 197 -3.15 -9.64 -16.37
CA SER A 197 -1.94 -8.92 -15.98
C SER A 197 -2.01 -8.45 -14.53
N LEU A 198 -3.20 -8.07 -14.05
CA LEU A 198 -3.45 -7.67 -12.66
C LEU A 198 -3.17 -8.80 -11.68
N LEU A 199 -3.70 -10.01 -11.92
CA LEU A 199 -3.46 -11.17 -11.05
C LEU A 199 -1.97 -11.59 -11.03
N LEU A 200 -1.30 -11.55 -12.17
CA LEU A 200 0.12 -11.91 -12.26
C LEU A 200 1.01 -10.90 -11.52
N ILE A 201 0.76 -9.61 -11.71
CA ILE A 201 1.46 -8.54 -10.99
C ILE A 201 1.16 -8.62 -9.50
N GLN A 202 -0.08 -8.92 -9.14
CA GLN A 202 -0.52 -9.05 -7.76
C GLN A 202 0.19 -10.23 -7.05
N ILE A 203 0.31 -11.39 -7.69
CA ILE A 203 1.07 -12.53 -7.17
C ILE A 203 2.56 -12.17 -7.09
N GLY A 204 3.13 -11.60 -8.16
CA GLY A 204 4.53 -11.19 -8.21
C GLY A 204 4.90 -10.19 -7.10
N ALA A 205 4.07 -9.17 -6.91
CA ALA A 205 4.24 -8.15 -5.87
C ALA A 205 4.14 -8.76 -4.47
N LEU A 206 3.13 -9.62 -4.23
CA LEU A 206 2.95 -10.26 -2.93
C LEU A 206 4.10 -11.23 -2.60
N CYS A 207 4.57 -12.01 -3.57
CA CYS A 207 5.73 -12.87 -3.42
C CYS A 207 7.01 -12.05 -3.15
N TRP A 208 7.26 -10.98 -3.92
CA TRP A 208 8.40 -10.10 -3.72
C TRP A 208 8.43 -9.52 -2.31
N VAL A 209 7.30 -8.99 -1.85
CA VAL A 209 7.18 -8.34 -0.53
C VAL A 209 7.22 -9.33 0.63
N SER A 210 6.67 -10.53 0.44
CA SER A 210 6.49 -11.53 1.51
C SER A 210 7.73 -12.40 1.73
N PHE A 211 8.43 -12.77 0.65
CA PHE A 211 9.65 -13.58 0.74
C PHE A 211 10.91 -12.75 0.94
N ARG A 212 10.80 -11.42 0.87
CA ARG A 212 11.85 -10.51 1.26
C ARG A 212 11.99 -10.51 2.79
N ASN A 213 12.92 -11.32 3.28
CA ASN A 213 13.42 -11.19 4.64
C ASN A 213 14.42 -10.03 4.69
N PRO A 214 14.15 -8.92 5.41
CA PRO A 214 15.22 -8.02 5.78
C PRO A 214 16.27 -8.84 6.54
N LYS A 215 17.55 -8.72 6.16
CA LYS A 215 18.63 -9.50 6.77
C LYS A 215 18.81 -9.06 8.22
N THR A 216 18.09 -9.68 9.15
CA THR A 216 18.36 -9.57 10.60
C THR A 216 19.44 -10.58 10.96
N GLN A 217 20.69 -10.22 10.68
CA GLN A 217 21.81 -11.00 11.20
C GLN A 217 21.94 -10.68 12.69
N PRO A 218 22.09 -11.70 13.57
CA PRO A 218 22.50 -11.45 14.93
C PRO A 218 23.81 -10.67 14.88
N ALA A 219 23.91 -9.63 15.70
CA ALA A 219 25.15 -8.85 15.73
C ALA A 219 26.29 -9.82 16.11
N GLY A 220 27.31 -9.94 15.25
CA GLY A 220 28.43 -10.83 15.50
C GLY A 220 29.10 -10.52 16.85
N LYS A 221 29.99 -11.41 17.34
CA LYS A 221 30.71 -11.24 18.62
C LYS A 221 31.45 -9.90 18.79
N SER A 222 31.57 -9.11 17.72
CA SER A 222 32.15 -7.77 17.68
C SER A 222 31.18 -6.62 17.95
N ALA A 223 29.88 -6.85 18.17
CA ALA A 223 28.97 -5.77 18.55
C ALA A 223 29.18 -5.41 20.03
N PRO A 224 29.72 -4.22 20.34
CA PRO A 224 30.03 -3.87 21.72
C PRO A 224 28.73 -3.71 22.49
N LYS A 225 28.66 -4.33 23.68
CA LYS A 225 27.66 -4.04 24.71
C LYS A 225 27.94 -2.65 25.30
N ALA A 226 27.85 -1.60 24.49
CA ALA A 226 28.16 -0.23 24.89
C ALA A 226 26.92 0.50 25.45
N PRO A 227 27.11 1.46 26.38
CA PRO A 227 26.07 2.39 26.86
C PRO A 227 25.38 3.14 25.72
N GLN A 228 24.12 3.55 25.95
CA GLN A 228 23.24 4.16 24.94
C GLN A 228 23.85 5.39 24.23
N CYS A 229 24.62 6.22 24.94
CA CYS A 229 25.25 7.43 24.40
C CYS A 229 26.39 7.15 23.39
N ILE A 230 27.13 6.05 23.56
CA ILE A 230 28.27 5.68 22.69
C ILE A 230 27.77 5.04 21.38
N LYS A 231 26.54 4.52 21.36
CA LYS A 231 25.93 3.86 20.19
C LYS A 231 25.46 4.84 19.12
N ASP A 232 25.05 6.05 19.50
CA ASP A 232 24.60 7.08 18.57
C ASP A 232 25.80 7.64 17.76
N ASP A 233 26.94 7.88 18.41
CA ASP A 233 28.19 8.31 17.75
C ASP A 233 28.81 7.20 16.85
N TYR A 234 28.70 5.93 17.27
CA TYR A 234 29.19 4.79 16.49
C TYR A 234 28.38 4.54 15.21
N LEU A 235 27.05 4.72 15.25
CA LEU A 235 26.20 4.67 14.06
C LEU A 235 26.52 5.79 13.10
N LEU A 236 26.71 7.01 13.61
CA LEU A 236 27.09 8.18 12.82
C LEU A 236 28.45 7.97 12.12
N ALA A 237 29.45 7.43 12.82
CA ALA A 237 30.78 7.14 12.29
C ALA A 237 30.79 6.05 11.21
N LEU A 238 30.09 4.93 11.40
CA LEU A 238 29.99 3.84 10.42
C LEU A 238 29.18 4.19 9.16
N GLN A 239 28.34 5.22 9.24
CA GLN A 239 27.48 5.66 8.15
C GLN A 239 28.14 6.66 7.21
N MET A 240 29.09 7.47 7.72
CA MET A 240 29.85 8.42 6.90
C MET A 240 30.78 7.74 5.88
N GLU A 241 31.08 6.45 6.06
CA GLU A 241 32.00 5.69 5.20
C GLU A 241 31.30 4.98 4.03
N LYS A 242 30.04 4.51 4.19
CA LYS A 242 29.44 3.54 3.25
C LYS A 242 28.34 4.09 2.32
N TYR A 243 27.55 5.07 2.75
CA TYR A 243 26.44 5.58 1.93
C TYR A 243 26.76 6.98 1.40
N PRO A 244 26.48 7.28 0.11
CA PRO A 244 26.70 8.61 -0.43
C PRO A 244 25.94 9.65 0.40
N LYS A 245 26.53 10.84 0.56
CA LYS A 245 25.98 11.96 1.35
C LYS A 245 24.53 12.31 0.94
N PHE A 246 24.14 12.03 -0.30
CA PHE A 246 22.79 12.27 -0.81
C PHE A 246 21.85 11.08 -0.50
N GLY A 247 20.87 11.30 0.39
CA GLY A 247 19.80 10.34 0.70
C GLY A 247 20.06 9.43 1.91
N GLY A 248 21.32 9.11 2.23
CA GLY A 248 21.66 8.27 3.38
C GLY A 248 21.17 8.84 4.72
N GLY A 249 21.37 10.14 4.96
CA GLY A 249 20.91 10.82 6.17
C GLY A 249 19.39 10.85 6.31
N PHE A 250 18.66 11.04 5.21
CA PHE A 250 17.19 11.03 5.22
C PHE A 250 16.65 9.62 5.45
N LEU A 251 17.26 8.59 4.85
CA LEU A 251 16.92 7.20 5.12
C LEU A 251 17.06 6.87 6.62
N GLN A 252 18.15 7.29 7.24
CA GLN A 252 18.35 7.09 8.68
C GLN A 252 17.32 7.83 9.52
N TYR A 253 17.00 9.07 9.14
CA TYR A 253 15.96 9.84 9.80
C TYR A 253 14.62 9.11 9.77
N ILE A 254 14.24 8.56 8.61
CA ILE A 254 13.01 7.78 8.43
C ILE A 254 13.01 6.52 9.29
N TYR A 255 14.14 5.81 9.41
CA TYR A 255 14.20 4.51 10.08
C TYR A 255 14.78 4.56 11.51
N ARG A 256 14.96 5.76 12.10
CA ARG A 256 15.60 5.96 13.42
C ARG A 256 15.00 5.07 14.51
N ASN A 257 13.67 5.00 14.56
CA ASN A 257 12.94 4.24 15.57
C ASN A 257 13.16 2.72 15.42
N LYS A 258 13.12 2.20 14.18
CA LYS A 258 13.41 0.78 13.90
C LYS A 258 14.87 0.42 14.16
N ILE A 259 15.82 1.30 13.83
CA ILE A 259 17.24 1.14 14.14
C ILE A 259 17.43 1.00 15.66
N GLY A 260 16.83 1.90 16.44
CA GLY A 260 16.86 1.82 17.90
C GLY A 260 16.27 0.50 18.44
N ALA A 261 15.18 0.02 17.86
CA ALA A 261 14.57 -1.26 18.23
C ALA A 261 15.45 -2.47 17.91
N SER A 262 16.09 -2.50 16.74
CA SER A 262 17.02 -3.57 16.35
C SER A 262 18.25 -3.62 17.27
N ILE A 263 18.76 -2.46 17.69
CA ILE A 263 19.86 -2.39 18.68
C ILE A 263 19.42 -2.97 20.03
N ARG A 264 18.21 -2.65 20.51
CA ARG A 264 17.67 -3.22 21.76
C ARG A 264 17.52 -4.74 21.68
N LYS A 265 17.19 -5.26 20.50
CA LYS A 265 17.07 -6.71 20.22
C LYS A 265 18.42 -7.40 19.94
N GLY A 266 19.54 -6.67 19.88
CA GLY A 266 20.86 -7.23 19.56
C GLY A 266 21.04 -7.63 18.09
N GLU A 267 20.24 -7.05 17.19
CA GLU A 267 20.33 -7.26 15.74
C GLU A 267 21.33 -6.28 15.11
N ASN A 268 21.88 -6.63 13.94
CA ASN A 268 22.75 -5.72 13.18
C ASN A 268 21.93 -4.67 12.40
N PRO A 269 21.94 -3.37 12.78
CA PRO A 269 21.16 -2.34 12.09
C PRO A 269 21.69 -2.03 10.69
N ILE A 270 22.97 -2.28 10.40
CA ILE A 270 23.59 -2.03 9.10
C ILE A 270 23.06 -3.01 8.06
N ALA A 271 22.92 -4.29 8.44
CA ALA A 271 22.38 -5.31 7.54
C ALA A 271 20.91 -5.01 7.16
N PHE A 272 20.15 -4.41 8.08
CA PHE A 272 18.82 -3.89 7.78
C PHE A 272 18.87 -2.71 6.80
N LEU A 273 19.69 -1.68 7.08
CA LEU A 273 19.82 -0.49 6.22
C LEU A 273 20.31 -0.83 4.80
N ASP A 274 21.29 -1.73 4.67
CA ASP A 274 21.77 -2.24 3.39
C ASP A 274 20.64 -2.86 2.57
N SER A 275 19.71 -3.55 3.23
CA SER A 275 18.56 -4.15 2.55
C SER A 275 17.51 -3.13 2.15
N GLU A 276 17.36 -2.03 2.90
CA GLU A 276 16.35 -0.98 2.67
C GLU A 276 16.78 0.08 1.65
N TYR A 277 18.06 0.42 1.61
CA TYR A 277 18.62 1.43 0.71
C TYR A 277 18.19 1.31 -0.76
N PRO A 278 18.30 0.14 -1.44
CA PRO A 278 17.91 0.05 -2.85
C PRO A 278 16.41 0.27 -3.08
N ILE A 279 15.56 -0.04 -2.09
CA ILE A 279 14.11 0.17 -2.21
C ILE A 279 13.77 1.62 -1.98
N PHE A 280 14.40 2.25 -1.00
CA PHE A 280 14.26 3.67 -0.78
C PHE A 280 14.67 4.46 -2.03
N LEU A 281 15.82 4.13 -2.63
CA LEU A 281 16.27 4.75 -3.86
C LEU A 281 15.30 4.49 -5.02
N GLY A 282 14.92 3.23 -5.23
CA GLY A 282 14.00 2.84 -6.30
C GLY A 282 12.62 3.50 -6.16
N TYR A 283 12.08 3.58 -4.94
CA TYR A 283 10.81 4.25 -4.67
C TYR A 283 10.87 5.74 -4.97
N ASN A 284 11.90 6.44 -4.53
CA ASN A 284 12.02 7.87 -4.81
C ASN A 284 12.18 8.13 -6.32
N LEU A 285 12.93 7.28 -7.04
CA LEU A 285 13.08 7.40 -8.49
C LEU A 285 11.74 7.16 -9.22
N ILE A 286 11.03 6.08 -8.87
CA ILE A 286 9.72 5.76 -9.46
C ILE A 286 8.70 6.87 -9.14
N THR A 287 8.71 7.39 -7.92
CA THR A 287 7.81 8.48 -7.50
C THR A 287 8.11 9.77 -8.24
N LEU A 288 9.40 10.12 -8.40
CA LEU A 288 9.81 11.27 -9.21
C LEU A 288 9.35 11.12 -10.66
N LEU A 289 9.55 9.94 -11.26
CA LEU A 289 9.09 9.64 -12.62
C LEU A 289 7.57 9.75 -12.74
N ALA A 290 6.82 9.21 -11.77
CA ALA A 290 5.36 9.27 -11.75
C ALA A 290 4.86 10.72 -11.63
N ILE A 291 5.49 11.55 -10.80
CA ILE A 291 5.18 12.98 -10.69
C ILE A 291 5.49 13.69 -12.02
N CYS A 292 6.65 13.42 -12.64
CA CYS A 292 6.97 13.99 -13.95
C CYS A 292 5.93 13.59 -15.01
N ILE A 293 5.56 12.31 -15.09
CA ILE A 293 4.52 11.82 -16.00
C ILE A 293 3.20 12.55 -15.74
N TYR A 294 2.79 12.65 -14.48
CA TYR A 294 1.56 13.33 -14.07
C TYR A 294 1.56 14.81 -14.50
N LEU A 295 2.66 15.54 -14.27
CA LEU A 295 2.79 16.94 -14.68
C LEU A 295 2.83 17.10 -16.20
N ILE A 296 3.49 16.20 -16.94
CA ILE A 296 3.51 16.22 -18.40
C ILE A 296 2.09 16.01 -18.96
N ILE A 297 1.30 15.11 -18.39
CA ILE A 297 -0.10 14.91 -18.81
C ILE A 297 -0.91 16.22 -18.69
N ILE A 298 -0.71 16.97 -17.60
CA ILE A 298 -1.39 18.25 -17.38
C ILE A 298 -0.91 19.31 -18.39
N CYS A 299 0.40 19.38 -18.64
CA CYS A 299 0.98 20.39 -19.52
C CYS A 299 0.84 20.07 -21.02
N ASN A 300 0.58 18.81 -21.38
CA ASN A 300 0.54 18.36 -22.77
C ASN A 300 -0.66 17.45 -23.04
N VAL A 301 -1.69 18.03 -23.68
CA VAL A 301 -2.94 17.34 -24.05
C VAL A 301 -2.69 16.14 -24.98
N TYR A 302 -1.71 16.22 -25.89
CA TYR A 302 -1.38 15.09 -26.76
C TYR A 302 -0.85 13.90 -25.95
N PHE A 303 0.08 14.16 -25.02
CA PHE A 303 0.59 13.13 -24.12
C PHE A 303 -0.50 12.57 -23.20
N GLY A 304 -1.40 13.43 -22.70
CA GLY A 304 -2.56 13.00 -21.91
C GLY A 304 -3.50 12.05 -22.66
N ARG A 305 -3.74 12.31 -23.95
CA ARG A 305 -4.52 11.38 -24.81
C ARG A 305 -3.83 10.03 -25.01
N LEU A 306 -2.50 10.02 -25.08
CA LEU A 306 -1.72 8.78 -25.22
C LEU A 306 -1.69 7.94 -23.94
N VAL A 307 -1.59 8.58 -22.78
CA VAL A 307 -1.60 7.89 -21.48
C VAL A 307 -3.00 7.40 -21.11
N GLY A 308 -4.03 8.18 -21.45
CA GLY A 308 -5.42 7.89 -21.14
C GLY A 308 -5.85 8.41 -19.77
N SER A 309 -7.13 8.74 -19.68
CA SER A 309 -7.81 9.28 -18.50
C SER A 309 -7.71 8.36 -17.28
N PHE A 310 -7.88 7.06 -17.48
CA PHE A 310 -7.86 6.10 -16.38
C PHE A 310 -6.48 5.94 -15.73
N ALA A 311 -5.42 5.84 -16.54
CA ALA A 311 -4.05 5.80 -16.04
C ALA A 311 -3.68 7.09 -15.30
N PHE A 312 -4.12 8.25 -15.81
CA PHE A 312 -3.95 9.54 -15.15
C PHE A 312 -4.56 9.54 -13.73
N VAL A 313 -5.78 9.03 -13.57
CA VAL A 313 -6.42 8.91 -12.25
C VAL A 313 -5.61 7.98 -11.33
N LEU A 314 -5.12 6.84 -11.82
CA LEU A 314 -4.32 5.92 -11.00
C LEU A 314 -2.99 6.55 -10.53
N PHE A 315 -2.32 7.33 -11.37
CA PHE A 315 -1.15 8.12 -10.95
C PHE A 315 -1.51 9.16 -9.89
N ALA A 316 -2.64 9.86 -10.05
CA ALA A 316 -3.13 10.82 -9.06
C ALA A 316 -3.39 10.15 -7.69
N PHE A 317 -4.06 8.99 -7.68
CA PHE A 317 -4.29 8.20 -6.48
C PHE A 317 -2.98 7.82 -5.78
N GLY A 318 -1.97 7.37 -6.53
CA GLY A 318 -0.65 7.06 -5.99
C GLY A 318 0.05 8.28 -5.37
N ILE A 319 0.08 9.41 -6.09
CA ILE A 319 0.73 10.65 -5.63
C ILE A 319 0.04 11.20 -4.38
N LEU A 320 -1.29 11.32 -4.41
CA LEU A 320 -2.07 11.87 -3.30
C LEU A 320 -1.99 10.99 -2.06
N LEU A 321 -2.01 9.66 -2.23
CA LEU A 321 -1.80 8.74 -1.12
C LEU A 321 -0.40 8.89 -0.52
N GLY A 322 0.63 8.97 -1.38
CA GLY A 322 2.00 9.21 -0.94
C GLY A 322 2.11 10.46 -0.08
N LEU A 323 1.50 11.56 -0.54
CA LEU A 323 1.44 12.83 0.21
C LEU A 323 0.67 12.68 1.53
N GLY A 324 -0.48 12.00 1.52
CA GLY A 324 -1.26 11.71 2.73
C GLY A 324 -0.47 10.92 3.78
N ASN A 325 0.32 9.93 3.34
CA ASN A 325 1.19 9.16 4.23
C ASN A 325 2.43 9.94 4.68
N VAL A 326 2.94 10.89 3.90
CA VAL A 326 3.97 11.84 4.36
C VAL A 326 3.43 12.74 5.46
N ILE A 327 2.20 13.23 5.34
CA ILE A 327 1.52 13.99 6.40
C ILE A 327 1.32 13.12 7.64
N ALA A 328 0.89 11.86 7.48
CA ALA A 328 0.77 10.91 8.59
C ALA A 328 2.11 10.67 9.29
N PHE A 329 3.18 10.49 8.51
CA PHE A 329 4.52 10.32 9.04
C PHE A 329 4.98 11.56 9.83
N ALA A 330 4.76 12.76 9.30
CA ALA A 330 5.04 14.01 10.01
C ALA A 330 4.20 14.16 11.28
N SER A 331 2.94 13.69 11.26
CA SER A 331 2.04 13.68 12.42
C SER A 331 2.55 12.78 13.54
N VAL A 332 2.92 11.54 13.21
CA VAL A 332 3.51 10.57 14.16
C VAL A 332 4.82 11.13 14.73
N ARG A 333 5.63 11.78 13.89
CA ARG A 333 6.94 12.28 14.30
C ARG A 333 6.87 13.51 15.20
N SER A 334 5.97 14.44 14.90
CA SER A 334 5.74 15.65 15.69
C SER A 334 4.86 15.40 16.93
N LYS A 335 4.16 14.26 16.99
CA LYS A 335 3.09 13.97 17.96
C LYS A 335 1.93 14.96 17.89
N ILE A 336 1.76 15.63 16.75
CA ILE A 336 0.66 16.57 16.47
C ILE A 336 -0.27 15.89 15.46
N ASN A 337 -1.60 16.01 15.64
CA ASN A 337 -2.58 15.45 14.70
C ASN A 337 -2.71 16.33 13.43
N LEU A 338 -1.74 16.22 12.51
CA LEU A 338 -1.73 17.00 11.27
C LEU A 338 -2.91 16.66 10.34
N HIS A 339 -3.53 15.49 10.48
CA HIS A 339 -4.72 15.13 9.71
C HIS A 339 -5.87 16.11 9.96
N PHE A 340 -6.07 16.52 11.22
CA PHE A 340 -7.09 17.49 11.58
C PHE A 340 -6.87 18.84 10.88
N PHE A 341 -5.63 19.34 10.89
CA PHE A 341 -5.28 20.60 10.23
C PHE A 341 -5.42 20.51 8.71
N PHE A 342 -5.02 19.38 8.12
CA PHE A 342 -5.17 19.16 6.69
C PHE A 342 -6.64 19.16 6.25
N ILE A 343 -7.51 18.39 6.93
CA ILE A 343 -8.95 18.34 6.64
C ILE A 343 -9.59 19.71 6.85
N THR A 344 -9.26 20.39 7.95
CA THR A 344 -9.78 21.73 8.24
C THR A 344 -9.36 22.72 7.16
N SER A 345 -8.10 22.67 6.71
CA SER A 345 -7.60 23.49 5.61
C SER A 345 -8.34 23.18 4.30
N MET A 346 -8.64 21.91 4.00
CA MET A 346 -9.42 21.57 2.80
C MET A 346 -10.84 22.13 2.85
N LEU A 347 -11.52 22.11 4.00
CA LEU A 347 -12.85 22.68 4.15
C LEU A 347 -12.85 24.21 4.00
N ILE A 348 -11.85 24.87 4.59
CA ILE A 348 -11.68 26.33 4.51
C ILE A 348 -11.38 26.73 3.05
N LEU A 349 -10.36 26.13 2.43
CA LEU A 349 -9.99 26.44 1.05
C LEU A 349 -11.08 26.05 0.06
N GLY A 350 -11.77 24.93 0.28
CA GLY A 350 -12.90 24.49 -0.54
C GLY A 350 -14.03 25.52 -0.56
N ARG A 351 -14.30 26.17 0.58
CA ARG A 351 -15.28 27.26 0.68
C ARG A 351 -14.85 28.52 -0.07
N PHE A 352 -13.55 28.84 -0.11
CA PHE A 352 -13.05 30.06 -0.76
C PHE A 352 -12.75 29.89 -2.25
N CYS A 353 -12.42 28.69 -2.69
CA CYS A 353 -11.96 28.40 -4.05
C CYS A 353 -12.99 27.61 -4.87
N GLU A 354 -14.28 27.68 -4.52
CA GLU A 354 -15.34 26.97 -5.23
C GLU A 354 -15.45 27.47 -6.69
N PRO A 355 -15.09 26.65 -7.70
CA PRO A 355 -14.91 27.13 -9.08
C PRO A 355 -16.23 27.26 -9.85
N HIS A 356 -17.34 26.74 -9.30
CA HIS A 356 -18.64 26.74 -9.94
C HIS A 356 -19.70 27.22 -8.96
N PRO A 357 -20.03 28.52 -8.93
CA PRO A 357 -21.23 28.97 -8.25
C PRO A 357 -22.42 28.27 -8.92
N VAL A 358 -23.05 27.34 -8.19
CA VAL A 358 -24.26 26.66 -8.66
C VAL A 358 -25.29 27.74 -8.88
N ARG A 359 -25.62 28.01 -10.15
CA ARG A 359 -26.74 28.87 -10.50
C ARG A 359 -28.00 28.17 -10.01
N VAL A 360 -28.50 28.61 -8.87
CA VAL A 360 -29.87 28.33 -8.45
C VAL A 360 -30.73 29.15 -9.40
N THR A 361 -31.08 28.58 -10.55
CA THR A 361 -32.18 29.13 -11.34
C THR A 361 -33.40 29.00 -10.45
N ASP A 362 -33.82 30.11 -9.86
CA ASP A 362 -35.08 30.17 -9.14
C ASP A 362 -36.15 29.63 -10.09
N LEU A 363 -36.75 28.50 -9.70
CA LEU A 363 -37.98 28.00 -10.29
C LEU A 363 -39.12 28.94 -9.85
N THR A 364 -39.02 30.23 -10.14
CA THR A 364 -40.17 31.13 -10.15
C THR A 364 -40.97 30.76 -11.39
N GLU A 365 -41.84 29.78 -11.19
CA GLU A 365 -43.19 29.73 -11.74
C GLU A 365 -43.33 30.42 -13.10
N LYS A 366 -43.01 29.68 -14.16
CA LYS A 366 -43.48 30.04 -15.50
C LYS A 366 -44.99 29.79 -15.53
N THR A 367 -45.78 30.75 -15.06
CA THR A 367 -47.23 30.75 -15.27
C THR A 367 -47.46 30.71 -16.78
N PRO A 368 -48.19 29.72 -17.33
CA PRO A 368 -48.41 29.65 -18.76
C PRO A 368 -49.27 30.84 -19.21
N THR A 369 -48.75 31.69 -20.09
CA THR A 369 -49.52 32.74 -20.75
C THR A 369 -50.45 32.10 -21.80
N PRO A 370 -51.76 32.41 -21.84
CA PRO A 370 -52.74 31.68 -22.65
C PRO A 370 -52.74 31.95 -24.17
N ASN A 371 -51.65 32.45 -24.76
CA ASN A 371 -51.68 33.04 -26.11
C ASN A 371 -50.58 32.55 -27.06
N ASP A 372 -50.28 31.25 -27.10
CA ASP A 372 -49.57 30.69 -28.25
C ASP A 372 -50.57 29.97 -29.18
N PRO A 373 -50.83 30.50 -30.39
CA PRO A 373 -51.63 29.81 -31.39
C PRO A 373 -50.85 28.62 -31.98
N THR A 374 -51.57 27.53 -32.18
CA THR A 374 -51.16 26.24 -32.78
C THR A 374 -50.48 26.36 -34.12
#